data_AF-A0A233S1X1-F1
#
_entry.id   AF-A0A233S1X1-F1
#
_cell.length_a   1.000
_cell.length_b   1.000
_cell.length_c   1.000
_cell.angle_alpha   90.00
_cell.angle_beta   90.00
_cell.angle_gamma   90.00
#
_symmetry.space_group_name_H-M   'P 1'
#
loop_
_entity.id
_entity.type
_entity.pdbx_description
1 polymer ?
#
loop_
_entity_poly.entity_id
_entity_poly.type
_entity_poly.pdbx_seq_one_letter_code
_entity_poly.pdbx_strand_id
1 'polypeptide(L)'
;MFERVGAEESAALETLAWKVRNELAAAGLPVLASGVNPVLTGGAEVDIDDGADAAGGVFVAWQANPRLRACASRAFRLKQLDEPVLRHSSAVGAAMMEAMAQVLASAGFSVEDARDEYRPQQLRVLAGPSSGQQPVWQLRDDELTLPGWQDHPADGAD
;
A
#
# COMPACT_ATOMS: atom_id res chain seq x y z
N MET A 1 26.24 13.00 -3.20
CA MET A 1 26.17 12.19 -4.43
C MET A 1 25.13 11.13 -4.15
N PHE A 2 23.97 11.19 -4.80
CA PHE A 2 22.91 10.19 -4.60
C PHE A 2 23.28 8.95 -5.40
N GLU A 3 23.57 7.87 -4.70
CA GLU A 3 23.81 6.56 -5.29
C GLU A 3 22.47 5.84 -5.41
N ARG A 4 22.12 5.39 -6.62
CA ARG A 4 20.88 4.64 -6.86
C ARG A 4 21.15 3.17 -6.67
N VAL A 5 20.16 2.44 -6.17
CA VAL A 5 20.20 0.98 -6.10
C VAL A 5 20.49 0.36 -7.46
N GLY A 6 21.12 -0.81 -7.47
CA GLY A 6 21.36 -1.58 -8.70
C GLY A 6 20.05 -2.02 -9.36
N ALA A 7 20.09 -2.41 -10.63
CA ALA A 7 18.88 -2.81 -11.38
C ALA A 7 18.14 -4.00 -10.75
N GLU A 8 18.87 -4.96 -10.17
CA GLU A 8 18.27 -6.11 -9.46
C GLU A 8 17.55 -5.69 -8.17
N GLU A 9 18.13 -4.74 -7.43
CA GLU A 9 17.56 -4.24 -6.18
C GLU A 9 16.34 -3.36 -6.45
N SER A 10 16.37 -2.53 -7.50
CA SER A 10 15.19 -1.79 -7.97
C SER A 10 14.04 -2.74 -8.37
N ALA A 11 14.33 -3.84 -9.07
CA ALA A 11 13.33 -4.85 -9.41
C ALA A 11 12.75 -5.57 -8.18
N ALA A 12 13.57 -5.81 -7.16
CA ALA A 12 13.13 -6.38 -5.89
C ALA A 12 12.21 -5.42 -5.12
N LEU A 13 12.53 -4.12 -5.10
CA LEU A 13 11.69 -3.08 -4.49
C LEU A 13 10.35 -2.94 -5.21
N GLU A 14 10.34 -2.96 -6.54
CA GLU A 14 9.09 -2.94 -7.33
C GLU A 14 8.23 -4.17 -7.06
N THR A 15 8.85 -5.36 -6.96
CA THR A 15 8.13 -6.59 -6.60
C THR A 15 7.51 -6.48 -5.20
N LEU A 16 8.25 -5.93 -4.24
CA LEU A 16 7.75 -5.71 -2.88
C LEU A 16 6.59 -4.71 -2.88
N ALA A 17 6.74 -3.57 -3.56
CA ALA A 17 5.71 -2.55 -3.66
C ALA A 17 4.45 -3.08 -4.36
N TRP A 18 4.59 -3.90 -5.40
CA TRP A 18 3.47 -4.58 -6.06
C TRP A 18 2.71 -5.51 -5.10
N LYS A 19 3.43 -6.31 -4.30
CA LYS A 19 2.80 -7.19 -3.28
C LYS A 19 2.03 -6.38 -2.24
N VAL A 20 2.61 -5.28 -1.74
CA VAL A 20 1.96 -4.38 -0.78
C VAL A 20 0.69 -3.77 -1.36
N ARG A 21 0.74 -3.25 -2.59
CA ARG A 21 -0.42 -2.67 -3.28
C ARG A 21 -1.55 -3.69 -3.42
N ASN A 22 -1.24 -4.92 -3.84
CA ASN A 22 -2.26 -5.96 -3.98
C ASN A 22 -2.88 -6.37 -2.65
N GLU A 23 -2.07 -6.48 -1.59
CA GLU A 23 -2.59 -6.85 -0.27
C GLU A 23 -3.53 -5.79 0.29
N LEU A 24 -3.15 -4.51 0.20
CA LEU A 24 -4.00 -3.40 0.64
C LEU A 24 -5.31 -3.34 -0.19
N ALA A 25 -5.22 -3.58 -1.50
CA ALA A 25 -6.39 -3.65 -2.35
C ALA A 25 -7.30 -4.84 -2.01
N ALA A 26 -6.73 -6.02 -1.71
CA ALA A 26 -7.47 -7.20 -1.29
C ALA A 26 -8.18 -7.02 0.06
N ALA A 27 -7.59 -6.22 0.96
CA ALA A 27 -8.22 -5.79 2.21
C ALA A 27 -9.36 -4.76 2.00
N GLY A 28 -9.63 -4.34 0.76
CA GLY A 28 -10.68 -3.39 0.40
C GLY A 28 -10.27 -1.92 0.55
N LEU A 29 -8.98 -1.64 0.76
CA LEU A 29 -8.49 -0.26 0.82
C LEU A 29 -8.29 0.30 -0.59
N PRO A 30 -8.69 1.55 -0.86
CA PRO A 30 -8.38 2.19 -2.12
C PRO A 30 -6.87 2.41 -2.20
N VAL A 31 -6.22 1.84 -3.21
CA VAL A 31 -4.79 2.02 -3.47
C VAL A 31 -4.62 3.02 -4.60
N LEU A 32 -3.79 4.03 -4.38
CA LEU A 32 -3.50 5.05 -5.38
C LEU A 32 -2.55 4.47 -6.43
N ALA A 33 -3.01 4.46 -7.68
CA ALA A 33 -2.16 4.08 -8.80
C ALA A 33 -1.15 5.19 -9.12
N SER A 34 0.05 4.79 -9.53
CA SER A 34 1.09 5.71 -9.98
C SER A 34 0.57 6.61 -11.10
N GLY A 35 0.81 7.93 -11.00
CA GLY A 35 0.39 8.92 -11.99
C GLY A 35 -1.05 9.42 -11.82
N VAL A 36 -1.84 8.89 -10.87
CA VAL A 36 -3.13 9.48 -10.51
C VAL A 36 -2.89 10.80 -9.79
N ASN A 37 -3.60 11.85 -10.18
CA ASN A 37 -3.46 13.15 -9.55
C ASN A 37 -3.93 13.06 -8.08
N PRO A 38 -3.03 13.31 -7.09
CA PRO A 38 -3.35 13.20 -5.68
C PRO A 38 -4.37 14.25 -5.22
N VAL A 39 -4.66 15.27 -6.02
CA VAL A 39 -5.72 16.27 -5.75
C VAL A 39 -7.12 15.69 -5.97
N LEU A 40 -7.25 14.59 -6.72
CA LEU A 40 -8.55 14.03 -7.11
C LEU A 40 -8.95 12.80 -6.30
N THR A 41 -8.03 12.21 -5.54
CA THR A 41 -8.23 10.91 -4.89
C THR A 41 -7.66 10.87 -3.47
N GLY A 42 -8.08 9.86 -2.71
CA GLY A 42 -7.56 9.53 -1.40
C GLY A 42 -7.50 8.01 -1.24
N GLY A 43 -6.52 7.52 -0.50
CA GLY A 43 -6.23 6.11 -0.37
C GLY A 43 -4.83 5.83 0.12
N ALA A 44 -4.45 4.56 0.12
CA ALA A 44 -3.10 4.11 0.40
C ALA A 44 -2.19 4.44 -0.79
N GLU A 45 -1.13 5.19 -0.52
CA GLU A 45 -0.06 5.50 -1.46
C GLU A 45 1.13 4.59 -1.14
N VAL A 46 1.69 3.95 -2.18
CA VAL A 46 2.87 3.10 -2.06
C VAL A 46 3.96 3.67 -2.95
N ASP A 47 5.00 4.19 -2.32
CA ASP A 47 6.13 4.87 -2.96
C ASP A 47 7.42 4.04 -2.85
N ILE A 48 8.32 4.21 -3.80
CA ILE A 48 9.62 3.54 -3.85
C ILE A 48 10.70 4.62 -3.79
N ASP A 49 11.52 4.57 -2.75
CA ASP A 49 12.73 5.37 -2.65
C ASP A 49 13.92 4.54 -3.17
N ASP A 50 14.43 4.89 -4.35
CA ASP A 50 15.53 4.21 -5.04
C ASP A 50 16.93 4.56 -4.46
N GLY A 51 17.00 5.29 -3.35
CA GLY A 51 18.26 5.58 -2.68
C GLY A 51 18.97 4.31 -2.24
N ALA A 52 20.26 4.16 -2.57
CA ALA A 52 21.09 3.04 -2.09
C ALA A 52 21.56 3.23 -0.63
N ASP A 53 20.94 4.15 0.11
CA ASP A 53 21.25 4.43 1.51
C ASP A 53 20.23 3.76 2.44
N ALA A 54 20.42 3.95 3.75
CA ALA A 54 19.51 3.39 4.74
C ALA A 54 18.08 3.95 4.66
N ALA A 55 17.84 5.02 3.88
CA ALA A 55 16.54 5.64 3.66
C ALA A 55 15.81 5.11 2.41
N GLY A 56 16.49 4.32 1.56
CA GLY A 56 15.86 3.61 0.44
C GLY A 56 14.85 2.54 0.89
N GLY A 57 13.87 2.24 0.04
CA GLY A 57 12.92 1.15 0.28
C GLY A 57 11.50 1.42 -0.21
N VAL A 58 10.56 0.59 0.27
CA VAL A 58 9.13 0.72 -0.02
C VAL A 58 8.44 1.41 1.15
N PHE A 59 7.70 2.48 0.86
CA PHE A 59 7.00 3.29 1.84
C PHE A 59 5.50 3.29 1.57
N VAL A 60 4.71 3.25 2.64
CA VAL A 60 3.25 3.33 2.59
C VAL A 60 2.80 4.56 3.35
N ALA A 61 1.88 5.32 2.75
CA ALA A 61 1.27 6.50 3.36
C ALA A 61 -0.24 6.50 3.16
N TRP A 62 -0.98 7.14 4.06
CA TRP A 62 -2.42 7.37 3.86
C TRP A 62 -2.68 8.79 3.34
N GLN A 63 -3.33 8.88 2.18
CA GLN A 63 -3.84 10.13 1.65
C GLN A 63 -5.33 10.26 1.97
N ALA A 64 -5.67 11.12 2.93
CA ALA A 64 -7.07 11.43 3.20
C ALA A 64 -7.78 12.03 1.98
N ASN A 65 -9.12 12.03 1.99
CA ASN A 65 -9.90 12.61 0.90
C ASN A 65 -9.48 14.08 0.61
N PRO A 66 -9.43 14.51 -0.68
CA PRO A 66 -9.01 15.86 -1.06
C PRO A 66 -9.74 16.98 -0.32
N ARG A 67 -11.02 16.79 0.04
CA ARG A 67 -11.78 17.80 0.80
C ARG A 67 -11.20 18.03 2.19
N LEU A 68 -10.89 16.95 2.92
CA LEU A 68 -10.30 17.04 4.25
C LEU A 68 -8.90 17.64 4.18
N ARG A 69 -8.08 17.18 3.22
CA ARG A 69 -6.73 17.72 2.98
C ARG A 69 -6.75 19.21 2.63
N ALA A 70 -7.68 19.65 1.79
CA ALA A 70 -7.82 21.06 1.42
C ALA A 70 -8.19 21.94 2.63
N CYS A 71 -9.13 21.48 3.47
CA CYS A 71 -9.51 22.19 4.69
C CYS A 71 -8.34 22.27 5.70
N ALA A 72 -7.66 21.15 5.96
CA ALA A 72 -6.50 21.11 6.84
C ALA A 72 -5.36 21.99 6.32
N SER A 73 -5.04 21.89 5.03
CA SER A 73 -4.02 22.72 4.37
C SER A 73 -4.34 24.21 4.45
N ARG A 74 -5.62 24.59 4.30
CA ARG A 74 -6.07 25.97 4.47
C ARG A 74 -5.88 26.47 5.91
N ALA A 75 -6.33 25.70 6.91
CA ALA A 75 -6.16 26.06 8.32
C ALA A 75 -4.68 26.23 8.69
N PHE A 76 -3.82 25.32 8.22
CA PHE A 76 -2.38 25.40 8.42
C PHE A 76 -1.77 26.66 7.78
N ARG A 77 -2.10 26.96 6.51
CA ARG A 77 -1.62 28.18 5.82
C ARG A 77 -2.05 29.47 6.53
N LEU A 78 -3.23 29.48 7.13
CA LEU A 78 -3.73 30.62 7.90
C LEU A 78 -3.20 30.66 9.34
N LYS A 79 -2.28 29.76 9.72
CA LYS A 79 -1.71 29.60 11.06
C LYS A 79 -2.76 29.40 12.16
N GLN A 80 -3.90 28.81 11.80
CA GLN A 80 -4.98 28.50 12.72
C GLN A 80 -4.75 27.10 13.30
N LEU A 81 -3.69 26.96 14.11
CA LEU A 81 -3.19 25.66 14.55
C LEU A 81 -4.13 24.92 15.51
N ASP A 82 -5.04 25.65 16.17
CA ASP A 82 -6.03 25.08 17.09
C ASP A 82 -7.33 24.60 16.40
N GLU A 83 -7.41 24.76 15.08
CA GLU A 83 -8.59 24.36 14.31
C GLU A 83 -8.91 22.87 14.44
N PRO A 84 -10.16 22.48 14.77
CA PRO A 84 -10.56 21.08 14.89
C PRO A 84 -10.24 20.24 13.66
N VAL A 85 -10.22 20.84 12.46
CA VAL A 85 -9.92 20.12 11.22
C VAL A 85 -8.48 19.62 11.16
N LEU A 86 -7.51 20.31 11.78
CA LEU A 86 -6.12 19.85 11.83
C LEU A 86 -5.99 18.60 12.72
N ARG A 87 -6.59 18.66 13.91
CA ARG A 87 -6.64 17.51 14.84
C ARG A 87 -7.36 16.32 14.21
N HIS A 88 -8.50 16.56 13.57
CA HIS A 88 -9.26 15.51 12.90
C HIS A 88 -8.49 14.90 11.73
N SER A 89 -7.86 15.71 10.87
CA SER A 89 -7.05 15.21 9.76
C SER A 89 -5.88 14.36 10.25
N SER A 90 -5.20 14.78 11.33
CA SER A 90 -4.11 14.00 11.92
C SER A 90 -4.60 12.69 12.54
N ALA A 91 -5.74 12.70 13.22
CA ALA A 91 -6.33 11.50 13.81
C ALA A 91 -6.74 10.48 12.74
N VAL A 92 -7.32 10.95 11.63
CA VAL A 92 -7.66 10.09 10.49
C VAL A 92 -6.40 9.47 9.88
N GLY A 93 -5.34 10.27 9.68
CA GLY A 93 -4.04 9.77 9.22
C GLY A 93 -3.51 8.66 10.12
N ALA A 94 -3.37 8.92 11.42
CA ALA A 94 -2.85 7.96 12.39
C ALA A 94 -3.68 6.66 12.44
N ALA A 95 -5.01 6.75 12.46
CA ALA A 95 -5.88 5.58 12.49
C ALA A 95 -5.72 4.70 11.24
N MET A 96 -5.60 5.32 10.06
CA MET A 96 -5.44 4.58 8.81
C MET A 96 -4.04 3.99 8.66
N MET A 97 -3.01 4.68 9.15
CA MET A 97 -1.65 4.13 9.22
C MET A 97 -1.61 2.87 10.09
N GLU A 98 -2.18 2.93 11.29
CA GLU A 98 -2.29 1.77 12.18
C GLU A 98 -3.06 0.60 11.53
N ALA A 99 -4.19 0.90 10.88
CA ALA A 99 -4.98 -0.11 10.18
C ALA A 99 -4.18 -0.78 9.05
N MET A 100 -3.49 0.00 8.22
CA MET A 100 -2.64 -0.54 7.14
C MET A 100 -1.48 -1.39 7.71
N ALA A 101 -0.85 -0.95 8.80
CA ALA A 101 0.20 -1.73 9.45
C ALA A 101 -0.32 -3.10 9.92
N GLN A 102 -1.49 -3.13 10.56
CA GLN A 102 -2.11 -4.36 11.02
C GLN A 102 -2.52 -5.29 9.88
N VAL A 103 -3.08 -4.75 8.79
CA VAL A 103 -3.41 -5.52 7.59
C VAL A 103 -2.15 -6.16 7.00
N LEU A 104 -1.10 -5.38 6.77
CA LEU A 104 0.15 -5.87 6.20
C LEU A 104 0.81 -6.91 7.11
N ALA A 105 0.84 -6.68 8.42
CA ALA A 105 1.36 -7.64 9.39
C ALA A 105 0.57 -8.96 9.37
N SER A 106 -0.77 -8.90 9.24
CA SER A 106 -1.61 -10.10 9.16
C SER A 106 -1.36 -10.95 7.90
N ALA A 107 -0.90 -10.30 6.82
CA ALA A 107 -0.49 -10.93 5.57
C ALA A 107 0.99 -11.36 5.55
N GLY A 108 1.72 -11.22 6.66
CA GLY A 108 3.12 -11.65 6.78
C GLY A 108 4.16 -10.64 6.31
N PHE A 109 3.79 -9.38 6.12
CA PHE A 109 4.76 -8.31 5.88
C PHE A 109 5.37 -7.84 7.21
N SER A 110 6.64 -7.45 7.15
CA SER A 110 7.30 -6.73 8.25
C SER A 110 7.28 -5.25 7.94
N VAL A 111 6.64 -4.47 8.79
CA VAL A 111 6.51 -3.01 8.65
C VAL A 111 6.97 -2.32 9.93
N GLU A 112 7.56 -1.14 9.78
CA GLU A 112 7.92 -0.26 10.89
C GLU A 112 7.45 1.16 10.61
N ASP A 113 7.26 1.95 11.66
CA ASP A 113 7.21 3.41 11.49
C ASP A 113 8.52 3.86 10.85
N ALA A 114 8.43 4.67 9.79
CA ALA A 114 9.64 5.18 9.13
C ALA A 114 10.54 5.97 10.09
N ARG A 115 9.99 6.45 11.23
CA ARG A 115 10.68 7.21 12.31
C ARG A 115 11.56 8.34 11.77
N ASP A 116 11.23 8.84 10.59
CA ASP A 116 11.91 9.94 9.93
C ASP A 116 11.21 11.23 10.35
N GLU A 117 11.97 12.14 10.98
CA GLU A 117 11.49 13.47 11.38
C GLU A 117 10.90 14.26 10.20
N TYR A 118 11.27 13.91 8.96
CA TYR A 118 10.75 14.51 7.73
C TYR A 118 9.54 13.77 7.14
N ARG A 119 9.22 12.54 7.60
CA ARG A 119 8.09 11.72 7.12
C ARG A 119 7.26 11.15 8.28
N PRO A 120 6.67 11.99 9.15
CA PRO A 120 6.05 11.56 10.42
C PRO A 120 4.76 10.71 10.29
N GLN A 121 4.38 10.27 9.08
CA GLN A 121 3.15 9.49 8.82
C GLN A 121 3.35 8.48 7.69
N GLN A 122 4.54 7.88 7.61
CA GLN A 122 4.82 6.80 6.66
C GLN A 122 5.25 5.53 7.39
N LEU A 123 4.81 4.40 6.85
CA LEU A 123 5.32 3.07 7.21
C LEU A 123 6.39 2.69 6.21
N ARG A 124 7.49 2.15 6.71
CA ARG A 124 8.49 1.48 5.89
C ARG A 124 8.18 -0.01 5.87
N VAL A 125 8.19 -0.60 4.68
CA VAL A 125 8.06 -2.04 4.49
C VAL A 125 9.46 -2.64 4.42
N LEU A 126 9.81 -3.44 5.42
CA LEU A 126 11.14 -4.05 5.55
C LEU A 126 11.25 -5.34 4.74
N ALA A 127 10.18 -6.14 4.75
CA ALA A 127 10.13 -7.41 4.05
C ALA A 127 8.68 -7.80 3.76
N GLY A 128 8.48 -8.51 2.65
CA GLY A 128 7.23 -9.18 2.33
C GLY A 128 7.22 -10.65 2.79
N PRO A 129 6.07 -11.33 2.68
CA PRO A 129 5.99 -12.76 2.92
C PRO A 129 6.96 -13.52 2.02
N SER A 130 7.47 -14.66 2.50
CA SER A 130 8.44 -15.50 1.82
C SER A 130 8.01 -15.76 0.37
N SER A 131 8.94 -15.81 -0.57
CA SER A 131 8.63 -15.93 -2.01
C SER A 131 7.80 -17.16 -2.41
N GLY A 132 7.75 -18.20 -1.57
CA GLY A 132 6.89 -19.38 -1.75
C GLY A 132 5.52 -19.31 -1.05
N GLN A 133 5.23 -18.25 -0.30
CA GLN A 133 3.96 -18.05 0.37
C GLN A 133 3.03 -17.24 -0.52
N GLN A 134 2.00 -17.89 -1.05
CA GLN A 134 0.93 -17.23 -1.79
C GLN A 134 0.12 -16.32 -0.85
N PRO A 135 -0.43 -15.18 -1.35
CA PRO A 135 -1.40 -14.41 -0.60
C PRO A 135 -2.55 -15.30 -0.13
N VAL A 136 -3.07 -15.04 1.07
CA VAL A 136 -4.11 -15.87 1.70
C VAL A 136 -5.40 -15.90 0.87
N TRP A 137 -5.63 -14.86 0.09
CA TRP A 137 -6.77 -14.70 -0.82
C TRP A 137 -6.50 -15.19 -2.25
N GLN A 138 -5.29 -15.66 -2.56
CA GLN A 138 -5.00 -16.24 -3.88
C GLN A 138 -5.74 -17.58 -4.01
N LEU A 139 -6.41 -17.77 -5.16
CA LEU A 139 -7.06 -19.04 -5.47
C LEU A 139 -6.03 -20.15 -5.47
N ARG A 140 -6.36 -21.25 -4.80
CA ARG A 140 -5.46 -22.40 -4.72
C ARG A 140 -5.61 -23.28 -5.96
N ASP A 141 -4.54 -23.97 -6.36
CA ASP A 141 -4.55 -24.83 -7.56
C ASP A 141 -5.56 -25.99 -7.45
N ASP A 142 -5.86 -26.47 -6.25
CA ASP A 142 -6.88 -27.48 -5.99
C ASP A 142 -8.32 -26.94 -6.15
N GLU A 143 -8.55 -25.66 -5.86
CA GLU A 143 -9.84 -24.99 -6.12
C GLU A 143 -10.10 -24.78 -7.62
N LEU A 144 -9.05 -24.64 -8.44
CA LEU A 144 -9.14 -24.55 -9.90
C LEU A 144 -9.37 -25.90 -10.59
N THR A 145 -9.14 -27.02 -9.90
CA THR A 145 -9.23 -28.37 -10.47
C THR A 145 -10.47 -29.14 -10.01
N LEU A 146 -11.49 -28.42 -9.50
CA LEU A 146 -12.77 -29.01 -9.10
C LEU A 146 -13.30 -29.99 -10.18
N PRO A 147 -13.43 -31.29 -9.86
CA PRO A 147 -13.93 -32.28 -10.80
C PRO A 147 -15.43 -32.05 -11.03
N GLY A 148 -15.76 -31.39 -12.14
CA GLY A 148 -17.12 -31.04 -12.53
C GLY A 148 -17.24 -29.94 -13.59
N TRP A 149 -16.14 -29.23 -13.89
CA TRP A 149 -16.08 -28.20 -14.94
C TRP A 149 -15.36 -28.63 -16.23
N GLN A 150 -15.00 -29.91 -16.35
CA GLN A 150 -14.63 -30.45 -17.66
C GLN A 150 -15.92 -30.64 -18.45
N ASP A 151 -16.09 -29.80 -19.47
CA ASP A 151 -17.11 -29.95 -20.51
C ASP A 151 -17.25 -31.42 -20.87
N HIS A 152 -18.42 -32.00 -20.60
CA HIS A 152 -18.80 -33.26 -21.21
C HIS A 152 -18.61 -33.11 -22.72
N PRO A 153 -17.88 -33.99 -23.41
CA PRO A 153 -17.95 -34.02 -24.86
C PRO A 153 -19.43 -34.29 -25.19
N ALA A 154 -20.03 -33.39 -25.95
CA ALA A 154 -21.33 -33.62 -26.57
C ALA A 154 -21.15 -34.74 -27.60
N ASP A 155 -21.12 -35.98 -27.10
CA ASP A 155 -21.13 -37.17 -27.92
C ASP A 155 -22.59 -37.60 -28.09
N GLY A 156 -23.04 -37.55 -29.35
CA GLY A 156 -24.13 -38.36 -29.86
C GLY A 156 -25.56 -37.83 -29.66
N ALA A 157 -26.10 -37.24 -30.73
CA ALA A 157 -27.45 -37.58 -31.16
C ALA A 157 -27.43 -37.77 -32.68
N ASP A 158 -27.75 -39.00 -33.09
CA ASP A 158 -28.05 -39.49 -34.45
C ASP A 158 -28.98 -38.57 -35.25
#